data_AF-A0A0B8NU19-F1
#
_entry.id   AF-A0A0B8NU19-F1
#
_cell.length_a   1.000
_cell.length_b   1.000
_cell.length_c   1.000
_cell.angle_alpha   90.00
_cell.angle_beta   90.00
_cell.angle_gamma   90.00
#
_symmetry.space_group_name_H-M   'P 1'
#
loop_
_entity.id
_entity.type
_entity.pdbx_description
1 polymer ?
#
loop_
_entity_poly.entity_id
_entity_poly.type
_entity_poly.pdbx_seq_one_letter_code
_entity_poly.pdbx_strand_id
1 'polypeptide(L)'
;MASGSEILPSDLPQELVEEKSLANTSENANWQAQLEKWARTALASGETELLSYALPEFERIMLKVALNHTNGHKQEAAKVLGWGRNTLTRKLKELSLAD
;
A
#
# COMPACT_ATOMS: atom_id res chain seq x y z
N MET A 1 -16.44 -47.59 -7.12
CA MET A 1 -15.77 -46.54 -7.92
C MET A 1 -16.57 -45.27 -7.71
N ALA A 2 -16.05 -44.32 -6.93
CA ALA A 2 -16.75 -43.07 -6.62
C ALA A 2 -16.65 -42.15 -7.83
N SER A 3 -17.78 -41.82 -8.45
CA SER A 3 -17.85 -40.83 -9.53
C SER A 3 -17.82 -39.45 -8.90
N GLY A 4 -16.67 -38.78 -8.94
CA GLY A 4 -16.57 -37.38 -8.56
C GLY A 4 -17.25 -36.54 -9.62
N SER A 5 -18.34 -35.86 -9.25
CA SER A 5 -18.95 -34.86 -10.13
C SER A 5 -17.98 -33.68 -10.24
N GLU A 6 -17.35 -33.53 -11.40
CA GLU A 6 -16.57 -32.32 -11.70
C GLU A 6 -17.55 -31.15 -11.83
N ILE A 7 -17.42 -30.16 -10.95
CA ILE A 7 -18.21 -28.93 -10.99
C ILE A 7 -17.43 -27.93 -11.83
N LEU A 8 -18.00 -27.50 -12.96
CA LEU A 8 -17.42 -26.46 -13.80
C LEU A 8 -17.77 -25.08 -13.24
N PRO A 9 -16.94 -24.04 -13.50
CA PRO A 9 -17.25 -22.66 -13.12
C PRO A 9 -18.59 -22.14 -13.68
N SER A 10 -19.09 -22.74 -14.77
CA SER A 10 -20.38 -22.48 -15.40
C SER A 10 -21.57 -23.10 -14.66
N ASP A 11 -21.34 -24.04 -13.74
CA ASP A 11 -22.38 -24.67 -12.90
C ASP A 11 -22.65 -23.86 -11.62
N LEU A 12 -21.87 -22.79 -11.39
CA LEU A 12 -22.07 -21.91 -10.25
C LEU A 12 -23.24 -20.94 -10.54
N PRO A 13 -24.14 -20.74 -9.56
CA PRO A 13 -25.21 -19.74 -9.69
C PRO A 13 -24.61 -18.34 -9.88
N GLN A 14 -25.26 -17.53 -10.72
CA GLN A 14 -24.79 -16.20 -11.11
C GLN A 14 -24.59 -15.27 -9.90
N GLU A 15 -25.38 -15.44 -8.83
CA GLU A 15 -25.23 -14.69 -7.56
C GLU A 15 -23.82 -14.85 -6.95
N LEU A 16 -23.20 -16.03 -7.04
CA LEU A 16 -21.86 -16.30 -6.49
C LEU A 16 -20.73 -15.74 -7.38
N VAL A 17 -21.01 -15.60 -8.68
CA VAL A 17 -20.09 -15.00 -9.66
C VAL A 17 -20.10 -13.48 -9.53
N GLU A 18 -21.27 -12.89 -9.29
CA GLU A 18 -21.45 -11.44 -9.12
C GLU A 18 -20.79 -10.90 -7.84
N GLU A 19 -20.87 -11.63 -6.72
CA GLU A 19 -20.17 -11.27 -5.47
C GLU A 19 -18.65 -11.17 -5.66
N LYS A 20 -18.05 -12.06 -6.47
CA LYS A 20 -16.62 -12.03 -6.77
C LYS A 20 -16.23 -10.82 -7.63
N SER A 21 -17.09 -10.41 -8.57
CA SER A 21 -16.87 -9.18 -9.35
C SER A 21 -16.99 -7.90 -8.52
N LEU A 22 -17.85 -7.88 -7.49
CA LEU A 22 -17.90 -6.76 -6.54
C LEU A 22 -16.63 -6.69 -5.67
N ALA A 23 -16.09 -7.85 -5.26
CA ALA A 23 -14.82 -7.92 -4.54
C ALA A 23 -13.61 -7.45 -5.38
N ASN A 24 -13.64 -7.70 -6.68
CA ASN A 24 -12.57 -7.29 -7.62
C ASN A 24 -12.63 -5.80 -8.02
N THR A 25 -13.70 -5.08 -7.68
CA THR A 25 -13.75 -3.62 -7.92
C THR A 25 -12.83 -2.83 -6.95
N SER A 26 -12.25 -3.52 -5.97
CA SER A 26 -11.19 -3.01 -5.10
C SER A 26 -9.84 -2.85 -5.82
N GLU A 27 -9.64 -3.50 -6.97
CA GLU A 27 -8.32 -3.59 -7.65
C GLU A 27 -7.90 -2.33 -8.41
N ASN A 28 -8.76 -1.30 -8.50
CA ASN A 28 -8.43 -0.02 -9.13
C ASN A 28 -8.79 1.20 -8.29
N ALA A 29 -8.78 1.05 -6.96
CA ALA A 29 -8.85 2.20 -6.09
C ALA A 29 -7.52 2.96 -6.16
N ASN A 30 -7.46 3.93 -7.09
CA ASN A 30 -6.37 4.87 -7.27
C ASN A 30 -5.98 5.49 -5.91
N TRP A 31 -4.79 5.18 -5.39
CA TRP A 31 -4.36 5.61 -4.05
C TRP A 31 -4.32 7.13 -3.93
N GLN A 32 -4.06 7.83 -5.04
CA GLN A 32 -4.12 9.28 -5.09
C GLN A 32 -5.53 9.80 -4.82
N ALA A 33 -6.56 9.13 -5.37
CA ALA A 33 -7.95 9.49 -5.10
C ALA A 33 -8.35 9.20 -3.64
N GLN A 34 -7.83 8.13 -3.04
CA GLN A 34 -8.03 7.85 -1.61
C GLN A 34 -7.36 8.91 -0.72
N LEU A 35 -6.12 9.28 -1.05
CA LEU A 35 -5.39 10.33 -0.34
C LEU A 35 -6.10 11.69 -0.47
N GLU A 36 -6.61 12.02 -1.65
CA GLU A 36 -7.40 13.24 -1.86
C GLU A 36 -8.66 13.24 -1.00
N LYS A 37 -9.43 12.15 -1.03
CA LYS A 37 -10.64 12.00 -0.21
C LYS A 37 -10.31 12.18 1.28
N TRP A 38 -9.25 11.53 1.73
CA TRP A 38 -8.77 11.65 3.10
C TRP A 38 -8.39 13.09 3.47
N ALA A 39 -7.60 13.78 2.64
CA ALA A 39 -7.19 15.16 2.89
C ALA A 39 -8.38 16.11 2.94
N ARG A 40 -9.38 15.93 2.07
CA ARG A 40 -10.63 16.70 2.10
C ARG A 40 -11.39 16.50 3.42
N THR A 41 -11.48 15.27 3.90
CA THR A 41 -12.13 14.96 5.18
C THR A 41 -11.39 15.56 6.36
N ALA A 42 -10.06 15.45 6.42
CA ALA A 42 -9.24 16.01 7.49
C ALA A 42 -9.30 17.54 7.53
N LEU A 43 -9.31 18.21 6.38
CA LEU A 43 -9.49 19.67 6.33
C LEU A 43 -10.90 20.08 6.76
N ALA A 44 -11.93 19.30 6.41
CA ALA A 44 -13.30 19.57 6.84
C ALA A 44 -13.51 19.36 8.35
N SER A 45 -12.72 18.51 9.01
CA SER A 45 -12.71 18.37 10.48
C SER A 45 -11.88 19.45 11.19
N GLY A 46 -11.28 20.37 10.44
CA GLY A 46 -10.47 21.46 11.00
C GLY A 46 -9.03 21.08 11.33
N GLU A 47 -8.54 19.91 10.86
CA GLU A 47 -7.13 19.56 11.02
C GLU A 47 -6.24 20.50 10.21
N THR A 48 -5.09 20.83 10.78
CA THR A 48 -4.06 21.66 10.14
C THR A 48 -2.74 20.91 10.08
N GLU A 49 -1.80 21.43 9.29
CA GLU A 49 -0.45 20.86 9.17
C GLU A 49 -0.44 19.38 8.76
N LEU A 50 -1.36 18.94 7.87
CA LEU A 50 -1.52 17.54 7.44
C LEU A 50 -0.19 16.87 7.03
N LEU A 51 0.70 17.63 6.38
CA LEU A 51 2.00 17.13 5.95
C LEU A 51 2.94 16.77 7.10
N SER A 52 2.74 17.33 8.30
CA SER A 52 3.54 17.03 9.49
C SER A 52 3.47 15.56 9.89
N TYR A 53 2.37 14.87 9.57
CA TYR A 53 2.19 13.45 9.87
C TYR A 53 2.03 12.59 8.61
N ALA A 54 1.42 13.10 7.54
CA ALA A 54 1.23 12.33 6.31
C ALA A 54 2.56 12.05 5.58
N LEU A 55 3.47 13.03 5.55
CA LEU A 55 4.76 12.86 4.88
C LEU A 55 5.66 11.83 5.61
N PRO A 56 5.85 11.88 6.95
CA PRO A 56 6.56 10.84 7.68
C PRO A 56 5.98 9.44 7.48
N GLU A 57 4.65 9.29 7.47
CA GLU A 57 4.01 7.99 7.25
C GLU A 57 4.23 7.46 5.83
N PHE A 58 4.10 8.33 4.83
CA PHE A 58 4.46 7.99 3.44
C PHE A 58 5.92 7.53 3.34
N GLU A 59 6.86 8.30 3.90
CA GLU A 59 8.28 7.97 3.90
C GLU A 59 8.58 6.65 4.62
N ARG A 60 7.92 6.39 5.75
CA ARG A 60 8.02 5.13 6.52
C ARG A 60 7.60 3.93 5.67
N ILE A 61 6.45 4.02 5.00
CA ILE A 61 5.95 2.95 4.13
C ILE A 61 6.92 2.70 2.99
N MET A 62 7.35 3.75 2.29
CA MET A 62 8.28 3.65 1.16
C MET A 62 9.63 3.06 1.59
N LEU A 63 10.18 3.47 2.72
CA LEU A 63 11.41 2.91 3.28
C LEU A 63 11.27 1.43 3.60
N LYS A 64 10.19 1.03 4.28
CA LYS A 64 9.94 -0.36 4.64
C LYS A 64 9.84 -1.25 3.40
N VAL A 65 9.10 -0.81 2.39
CA VAL A 65 8.94 -1.54 1.12
C VAL A 65 10.28 -1.63 0.38
N ALA A 66 11.01 -0.52 0.27
CA ALA A 66 12.31 -0.51 -0.41
C ALA A 66 13.33 -1.41 0.28
N LEU A 67 13.41 -1.37 1.62
CA LEU A 67 14.31 -2.23 2.38
C LEU A 67 13.92 -3.70 2.26
N ASN A 68 12.64 -4.03 2.28
CA ASN A 68 12.19 -5.41 2.06
C ASN A 68 12.55 -5.87 0.64
N HIS A 69 12.29 -5.04 -0.37
CA HIS A 69 12.61 -5.33 -1.76
C HIS A 69 14.12 -5.56 -1.98
N THR A 70 14.98 -4.86 -1.24
CA THR A 70 16.43 -5.01 -1.33
C THR A 70 17.02 -5.93 -0.26
N ASN A 71 16.22 -6.75 0.43
CA ASN A 71 16.67 -7.65 1.50
C ASN A 71 17.51 -6.95 2.59
N GLY A 72 17.17 -5.71 2.93
CA GLY A 72 17.83 -4.90 3.95
C GLY A 72 19.07 -4.13 3.48
N HIS A 73 19.46 -4.23 2.20
CA HIS A 73 20.59 -3.49 1.65
C HIS A 73 20.25 -2.00 1.51
N LYS A 74 20.74 -1.20 2.47
CA LYS A 74 20.46 0.24 2.57
C LYS A 74 20.87 1.01 1.31
N GLN A 75 22.02 0.72 0.70
CA GLN A 75 22.48 1.44 -0.49
C GLN A 75 21.57 1.21 -1.71
N GLU A 76 21.17 -0.05 -1.93
CA GLU A 76 20.23 -0.37 -3.01
C GLU A 76 18.84 0.19 -2.72
N ALA A 77 18.37 0.16 -1.46
CA ALA A 77 17.09 0.76 -1.10
C ALA A 77 17.08 2.27 -1.39
N ALA A 78 18.19 2.97 -1.12
CA ALA A 78 18.35 4.37 -1.45
C ALA A 78 18.28 4.59 -2.96
N LYS A 79 18.95 3.76 -3.75
CA LYS A 79 18.90 3.82 -5.22
C LYS A 79 17.49 3.57 -5.77
N VAL A 80 16.77 2.59 -5.25
CA VAL A 80 15.37 2.29 -5.63
C VAL A 80 14.44 3.47 -5.32
N LEU A 81 14.66 4.16 -4.20
CA LEU A 81 13.90 5.36 -3.82
C LEU A 81 14.37 6.64 -4.53
N GLY A 82 15.46 6.60 -5.29
CA GLY A 82 16.09 7.80 -5.88
C GLY A 82 16.76 8.71 -4.86
N TRP A 83 17.04 8.21 -3.66
CA TRP A 83 17.71 8.94 -2.59
C TRP A 83 19.21 8.67 -2.57
N GLY A 84 19.99 9.66 -2.13
CA GLY A 84 21.36 9.43 -1.74
C GLY A 84 21.44 8.57 -0.47
N ARG A 85 22.51 7.79 -0.31
CA ARG A 85 22.78 6.97 0.89
C ARG A 85 22.63 7.76 2.19
N ASN A 86 23.13 9.00 2.23
CA ASN A 86 23.09 9.85 3.43
C ASN A 86 21.65 10.27 3.78
N THR A 87 20.82 10.55 2.78
CA THR A 87 19.40 10.87 2.97
C THR A 87 18.66 9.68 3.56
N LEU A 88 18.88 8.48 3.03
CA LEU A 88 18.27 7.26 3.57
C LEU A 88 18.67 7.01 5.02
N THR A 89 19.96 7.16 5.36
CA THR A 89 20.45 7.00 6.74
C THR A 89 19.81 8.02 7.68
N ARG A 90 19.67 9.28 7.26
CA ARG A 90 19.00 10.32 8.06
C ARG A 90 17.52 9.97 8.26
N LYS A 91 16.81 9.61 7.19
CA LYS A 91 15.38 9.25 7.25
C LYS A 91 15.12 8.01 8.11
N LEU A 92 15.98 7.01 8.07
CA LEU A 92 15.90 5.84 8.96
C LEU A 92 15.98 6.20 10.44
N LYS A 93 16.84 7.17 10.79
CA LYS A 93 16.96 7.67 12.17
C LYS A 93 15.77 8.55 12.57
N GLU A 94 15.35 9.46 11.70
CA GLU A 94 14.24 10.39 11.95
C GLU A 94 12.90 9.68 12.18
N LEU A 95 12.67 8.56 11.49
CA LEU A 95 11.42 7.83 11.54
C LEU A 95 11.42 6.67 12.57
N SER A 96 12.50 6.53 13.36
CA SER A 96 12.68 5.49 14.38
C SER A 96 12.44 4.06 13.86
N LEU A 97 12.87 3.75 12.63
CA LEU A 97 12.85 2.36 12.10
C LEU A 97 14.17 1.62 12.32
N ALA A 98 15.10 2.21 13.07
CA ALA A 98 16.40 1.66 13.37
C ALA A 98 16.52 1.43 14.88
N ASP A 99 15.90 0.35 15.35
CA ASP A 99 16.41 -0.45 16.46
C ASP A 99 16.85 -1.81 15.90
#